data_AF-A0A5E8HB82-F1
#
_entry.id   AF-A0A5E8HB82-F1
#
_cell.length_a   1.000
_cell.length_b   1.000
_cell.length_c   1.000
_cell.angle_alpha   90.00
_cell.angle_beta   90.00
_cell.angle_gamma   90.00
#
_symmetry.space_group_name_H-M   'P 1'
#
loop_
_entity.id
_entity.type
_entity.pdbx_description
1 polymer ?
#
loop_
_entity_poly.entity_id
_entity_poly.type
_entity_poly.pdbx_seq_one_letter_code
_entity_poly.pdbx_strand_id
1 'polypeptide(L)'
;MLKGIRNILFENRFYFAFYFSVMFHITFIIYSFNHSDSIYHRVLCGPAWIYALEDEKQLSFEMSLGKNNGESGTNSTTEDPNEGDEEGEGEGKEGFSKGKYKGSQWEDLVQNLESTSNLRKQFRNDYDQINENSGVADSYIKRHRDFEDIIIKDVLPTLKNIRDPFKVDIESAEDNLFLHKERNRIIEEFRKGEESSQPITMKLSKEGDLPPRSPLSMPKEDRTKYLDRTLKQKKEKQLDEFISKFMGYDPNKGDLNLFVRDLYYENLQRLAYPFSNDMSYFAIDYFQENLNKEDFLRQMMATLSSQLGTNTGTEILFTIENIYYIQGKALEQYFRVREYLKSSTPEQKQTIRYETLRQVEAKYKKLLQEKKISNVIEAEDAYVKKRIDILDTLIKNTPNHYRERDGLFEKAKLLWEYGQWKQDPKLQSDALKFFYKIPKVPKNGDFLNQHAFDSIELLLREAGDPVDVSNLSEQTKNQIEYILRTRLEDVMTKKKQREDRLLWPKNK
;
A
#
# COMPACT_ATOMS: atom_id res chain seq x y z
N MET A 1 -56.74 -23.69 -24.87
CA MET A 1 -55.43 -23.01 -24.86
C MET A 1 -54.37 -23.72 -24.00
N LEU A 2 -54.61 -23.97 -22.70
CA LEU A 2 -53.61 -24.59 -21.80
C LEU A 2 -53.06 -25.97 -22.25
N LYS A 3 -53.88 -26.84 -22.86
CA LYS A 3 -53.42 -28.13 -23.42
C LYS A 3 -52.48 -27.98 -24.63
N GLY A 4 -52.73 -26.99 -25.50
CA GLY A 4 -51.91 -26.73 -26.68
C GLY A 4 -50.53 -26.18 -26.31
N ILE A 5 -50.48 -25.26 -25.35
CA ILE A 5 -49.23 -24.71 -24.80
C ILE A 5 -48.40 -25.82 -24.15
N ARG A 6 -49.04 -26.73 -23.42
CA ARG A 6 -48.36 -27.85 -22.74
C ARG A 6 -47.78 -28.88 -23.73
N ASN A 7 -48.46 -29.15 -24.84
CA ASN A 7 -47.93 -30.03 -25.89
C ASN A 7 -46.75 -29.38 -26.63
N ILE A 8 -46.84 -28.09 -26.96
CA ILE A 8 -45.73 -27.34 -27.60
C ILE A 8 -44.49 -27.31 -26.70
N LEU A 9 -44.67 -27.10 -25.38
CA LEU A 9 -43.58 -27.16 -24.40
C LEU A 9 -42.96 -28.56 -24.29
N PHE A 10 -43.77 -29.62 -24.41
CA PHE A 10 -43.28 -31.00 -24.31
C PHE A 10 -42.57 -31.48 -25.57
N GLU A 11 -43.05 -31.08 -26.76
CA GLU A 11 -42.41 -31.40 -28.04
C GLU A 11 -41.08 -30.66 -28.21
N ASN A 12 -41.02 -29.40 -27.78
CA ASN A 12 -39.81 -28.58 -27.86
C ASN A 12 -38.95 -28.63 -26.60
N ARG A 13 -39.19 -29.59 -25.68
CA ARG A 13 -38.51 -29.65 -24.37
C ARG A 13 -36.99 -29.70 -24.48
N PHE A 14 -36.46 -30.41 -25.48
CA PHE A 14 -35.02 -30.50 -25.72
C PHE A 14 -34.45 -29.22 -26.32
N TYR A 15 -35.22 -28.54 -27.18
CA TYR A 15 -34.85 -27.24 -27.72
C TYR A 15 -34.80 -26.18 -26.60
N PHE A 16 -35.81 -26.15 -25.73
CA PHE A 16 -35.80 -25.27 -24.56
C PHE A 16 -34.68 -25.62 -23.58
N ALA A 17 -34.44 -26.90 -23.28
CA ALA A 17 -33.35 -27.31 -22.40
C ALA A 17 -31.97 -26.92 -22.97
N PHE A 18 -31.77 -27.08 -24.29
CA PHE A 18 -30.55 -26.65 -24.97
C PHE A 18 -30.40 -25.13 -24.95
N TYR A 19 -31.46 -24.39 -25.27
CA TYR A 19 -31.47 -22.93 -25.24
C TYR A 19 -31.18 -22.39 -23.83
N PHE A 20 -31.86 -22.92 -22.80
CA PHE A 20 -31.60 -22.54 -21.41
C PHE A 20 -30.19 -22.92 -20.98
N SER A 21 -29.67 -24.10 -21.37
CA SER A 21 -28.29 -24.49 -21.08
C SER A 21 -27.29 -23.49 -21.70
N VAL A 22 -27.44 -23.18 -22.99
CA VAL A 22 -26.57 -22.21 -23.68
C VAL A 22 -26.68 -20.84 -23.04
N MET A 23 -27.89 -20.35 -22.75
CA MET A 23 -28.09 -19.06 -22.08
C MET A 23 -27.50 -19.06 -20.67
N PHE A 24 -27.65 -20.13 -19.89
CA PHE A 24 -27.06 -20.23 -18.56
C PHE A 24 -25.54 -20.25 -18.63
N HIS A 25 -24.95 -20.99 -19.58
CA HIS A 25 -23.51 -21.05 -19.76
C HIS A 25 -22.96 -19.71 -20.27
N ILE A 26 -23.60 -19.05 -21.23
CA ILE A 26 -23.20 -17.72 -21.69
C ILE A 26 -23.32 -16.71 -20.55
N THR A 27 -24.43 -16.73 -19.80
CA THR A 27 -24.62 -15.85 -18.65
C THR A 27 -23.60 -16.14 -17.55
N PHE A 28 -23.30 -17.42 -17.29
CA PHE A 28 -22.29 -17.83 -16.31
C PHE A 28 -20.88 -17.50 -16.78
N ILE A 29 -20.57 -17.58 -18.07
CA ILE A 29 -19.28 -17.18 -18.64
C ILE A 29 -19.16 -15.65 -18.58
N ILE A 30 -20.18 -14.89 -18.98
CA ILE A 30 -20.17 -13.42 -18.91
C ILE A 30 -20.12 -12.97 -17.44
N TYR A 31 -20.91 -13.59 -16.56
CA TYR A 31 -20.86 -13.35 -15.13
C TYR A 31 -19.48 -13.70 -14.59
N SER A 32 -18.93 -14.88 -14.90
CA SER A 32 -17.60 -15.30 -14.47
C SER A 32 -16.47 -14.55 -15.14
N PHE A 33 -16.68 -13.84 -16.25
CA PHE A 33 -15.66 -13.00 -16.90
C PHE A 33 -15.71 -11.56 -16.35
N ASN A 34 -16.92 -11.07 -16.04
CA ASN A 34 -17.14 -9.77 -15.41
C ASN A 34 -16.93 -9.81 -13.88
N HIS A 35 -17.12 -10.99 -13.26
CA HIS A 35 -16.88 -11.31 -11.86
C HIS A 35 -15.70 -12.27 -11.69
N SER A 36 -14.96 -12.64 -12.74
CA SER A 36 -13.58 -13.10 -12.53
C SER A 36 -12.84 -11.88 -12.04
N ASP A 37 -12.85 -11.72 -10.72
CA ASP A 37 -11.64 -11.35 -10.03
C ASP A 37 -10.52 -12.09 -10.73
N SER A 38 -9.66 -11.32 -11.38
CA SER A 38 -8.40 -11.80 -11.90
C SER A 38 -7.82 -12.78 -10.85
N ILE A 39 -7.22 -13.89 -11.30
CA ILE A 39 -6.52 -14.85 -10.43
C ILE A 39 -5.48 -14.14 -9.54
N TYR A 40 -5.11 -12.93 -9.92
CA TYR A 40 -4.53 -11.90 -9.07
C TYR A 40 -5.67 -11.06 -8.46
N HIS A 41 -6.10 -11.42 -7.25
CA HIS A 41 -6.92 -10.55 -6.41
C HIS A 41 -6.34 -9.13 -6.48
N ARG A 42 -7.19 -8.09 -6.40
CA ARG A 42 -6.70 -6.74 -6.11
C ARG A 42 -5.91 -6.83 -4.80
N VAL A 43 -4.58 -6.90 -4.87
CA VAL A 43 -3.75 -6.89 -3.67
C VAL A 43 -3.64 -5.44 -3.25
N LEU A 44 -4.60 -5.03 -2.44
CA LEU A 44 -4.67 -3.70 -1.87
C LEU A 44 -3.57 -3.59 -0.82
N CYS A 45 -2.60 -2.73 -1.08
CA CYS A 45 -1.65 -2.29 -0.07
C CYS A 45 -2.43 -1.48 0.97
N GLY A 46 -2.64 -1.97 2.21
CA GLY A 46 -3.27 -1.22 3.32
C GLY A 46 -3.80 -2.11 4.48
N PRO A 47 -3.80 -1.69 5.76
CA PRO A 47 -4.51 -2.34 6.83
C PRO A 47 -5.95 -1.82 6.83
N ALA A 48 -6.80 -2.39 7.65
CA ALA A 48 -8.20 -2.48 7.25
C ALA A 48 -9.18 -1.57 8.01
N TRP A 49 -8.70 -0.52 8.67
CA TRP A 49 -9.52 0.35 9.53
C TRP A 49 -9.52 1.81 9.08
N ILE A 50 -8.99 2.08 7.89
CA ILE A 50 -8.55 3.40 7.46
C ILE A 50 -9.63 4.49 7.50
N TYR A 51 -10.93 4.19 7.56
CA TYR A 51 -11.94 5.21 7.35
C TYR A 51 -13.06 5.12 8.37
N ALA A 52 -12.98 6.01 9.36
CA ALA A 52 -14.11 6.35 10.19
C ALA A 52 -15.22 6.96 9.31
N LEU A 53 -16.43 6.45 9.53
CA LEU A 53 -17.72 6.81 8.95
C LEU A 53 -17.83 8.29 8.54
N GLU A 54 -18.36 8.52 7.35
CA GLU A 54 -19.08 9.75 7.04
C GLU A 54 -20.55 9.34 6.92
N ASP A 55 -21.41 9.93 7.74
CA ASP A 55 -22.83 9.66 7.77
C ASP A 55 -23.43 9.71 6.36
N GLU A 56 -24.29 8.75 6.06
CA GLU A 56 -25.17 8.79 4.90
C GLU A 56 -26.01 10.07 4.98
N LYS A 57 -25.62 11.12 4.25
CA LYS A 57 -26.62 12.04 3.74
C LYS A 57 -27.44 11.25 2.74
N GLN A 58 -28.64 10.83 3.18
CA GLN A 58 -29.74 10.50 2.29
C GLN A 58 -29.86 11.64 1.26
N LEU A 59 -29.39 11.39 0.05
CA LEU A 59 -29.71 12.24 -1.09
C LEU A 59 -31.17 11.97 -1.42
N SER A 60 -32.06 12.83 -0.94
CA SER A 60 -33.39 12.97 -1.51
C SER A 60 -33.22 13.27 -2.99
N PHE A 61 -33.68 12.36 -3.84
CA PHE A 61 -33.78 12.56 -5.27
C PHE A 61 -34.77 13.69 -5.55
N GLU A 62 -34.28 14.88 -5.94
CA GLU A 62 -35.07 15.84 -6.69
C GLU A 62 -34.70 15.72 -8.17
N MET A 63 -35.60 15.11 -8.95
CA MET A 63 -35.56 15.20 -10.41
C MET A 63 -35.97 16.61 -10.84
N SER A 64 -35.02 17.42 -11.31
CA SER A 64 -35.34 18.57 -12.16
C SER A 64 -35.06 18.23 -13.62
N LEU A 65 -36.12 18.00 -14.39
CA LEU A 65 -36.07 17.81 -15.84
C LEU A 65 -35.93 19.18 -16.54
N GLY A 66 -34.81 19.37 -17.24
CA GLY A 66 -34.71 20.11 -18.50
C GLY A 66 -34.58 21.64 -18.47
N LYS A 67 -33.49 22.14 -19.06
CA LYS A 67 -33.55 22.96 -20.30
C LYS A 67 -32.15 23.17 -20.90
N ASN A 68 -32.06 22.85 -22.19
CA ASN A 68 -31.02 23.32 -23.11
C ASN A 68 -31.05 24.85 -23.21
N ASN A 69 -29.86 25.46 -23.31
CA ASN A 69 -29.56 26.52 -24.28
C ASN A 69 -28.03 26.70 -24.35
N GLY A 70 -27.49 26.66 -25.57
CA GLY A 70 -26.09 26.93 -25.85
C GLY A 70 -25.79 28.42 -25.97
N GLU A 71 -24.50 28.76 -25.93
CA GLU A 71 -23.79 29.48 -27.00
C GLU A 71 -22.32 29.72 -26.62
N SER A 72 -21.46 29.50 -27.62
CA SER A 72 -20.21 30.21 -27.97
C SER A 72 -19.18 30.58 -26.89
N GLY A 73 -18.11 29.79 -26.86
CA GLY A 73 -16.75 30.20 -27.27
C GLY A 73 -16.07 31.41 -26.61
N THR A 74 -14.93 31.16 -25.95
CA THR A 74 -13.71 31.98 -26.14
C THR A 74 -12.45 31.16 -25.83
N ASN A 75 -11.52 31.19 -26.78
CA ASN A 75 -10.16 30.66 -26.66
C ASN A 75 -9.44 31.24 -25.44
N SER A 76 -8.75 30.38 -24.68
CA SER A 76 -7.55 30.78 -23.96
C SER A 76 -6.49 29.68 -24.07
N THR A 77 -5.43 30.08 -24.73
CA THR A 77 -4.11 29.46 -24.87
C THR A 77 -3.42 29.30 -23.52
N THR A 78 -2.91 28.10 -23.27
CA THR A 78 -1.77 27.83 -22.37
C THR A 78 -1.01 26.71 -23.09
N GLU A 79 -0.09 27.04 -23.99
CA GLU A 79 1.35 27.19 -23.67
C GLU A 79 1.87 26.00 -22.88
N ASP A 80 2.11 24.91 -23.62
CA ASP A 80 3.27 24.06 -23.42
C ASP A 80 4.54 24.91 -23.50
N PRO A 81 5.53 24.66 -22.64
CA PRO A 81 6.92 24.83 -23.04
C PRO A 81 7.60 23.47 -23.16
N ASN A 82 7.93 23.13 -24.40
CA ASN A 82 9.13 22.45 -24.94
C ASN A 82 9.95 21.58 -23.98
N GLU A 83 10.16 20.30 -24.29
CA GLU A 83 11.01 19.77 -25.37
C GLU A 83 12.50 20.08 -25.21
N GLY A 84 13.23 18.99 -24.94
CA GLY A 84 14.50 18.57 -25.56
C GLY A 84 15.57 19.61 -25.90
N ASP A 85 16.76 19.38 -25.34
CA ASP A 85 17.97 19.40 -26.14
C ASP A 85 18.79 18.14 -25.85
N GLU A 86 19.24 17.52 -26.94
CA GLU A 86 20.19 16.42 -27.00
C GLU A 86 21.64 16.92 -26.81
N GLU A 87 22.55 15.94 -26.71
CA GLU A 87 24.03 16.04 -26.73
C GLU A 87 24.70 16.39 -25.37
N GLY A 88 25.71 15.67 -24.88
CA GLY A 88 26.52 14.59 -25.46
C GLY A 88 27.38 13.89 -24.39
N GLU A 89 28.00 12.81 -24.84
CA GLU A 89 29.17 12.08 -24.32
C GLU A 89 29.19 11.57 -22.87
N GLY A 90 29.40 10.25 -22.77
CA GLY A 90 29.54 9.54 -21.53
C GLY A 90 30.91 9.75 -20.90
N GLU A 91 30.96 10.59 -19.89
CA GLU A 91 31.80 10.47 -18.71
C GLU A 91 31.03 11.10 -17.55
N GLY A 92 31.16 10.57 -16.32
CA GLY A 92 30.40 11.07 -15.16
C GLY A 92 30.35 12.61 -15.16
N LYS A 93 29.13 13.17 -15.13
CA LYS A 93 28.88 14.62 -15.27
C LYS A 93 29.92 15.39 -14.46
N GLU A 94 30.70 16.23 -15.16
CA GLU A 94 31.80 17.01 -14.59
C GLU A 94 31.34 17.72 -13.31
N GLY A 95 31.78 17.21 -12.16
CA GLY A 95 31.46 17.76 -10.85
C GLY A 95 31.23 16.72 -9.76
N PHE A 96 30.87 15.47 -10.08
CA PHE A 96 30.95 14.38 -9.09
C PHE A 96 32.36 13.80 -9.07
N SER A 97 33.09 13.97 -7.97
CA SER A 97 34.47 13.48 -7.84
C SER A 97 34.55 11.94 -7.91
N LYS A 98 34.91 11.41 -9.10
CA LYS A 98 35.18 9.98 -9.34
C LYS A 98 36.14 9.47 -8.25
N GLY A 99 35.67 8.53 -7.41
CA GLY A 99 36.46 7.94 -6.33
C GLY A 99 36.29 8.55 -4.92
N LYS A 100 35.50 9.61 -4.73
CA LYS A 100 35.22 10.25 -3.42
C LYS A 100 34.77 9.26 -2.34
N TYR A 101 33.96 8.28 -2.73
CA TYR A 101 33.36 7.30 -1.83
C TYR A 101 34.07 5.94 -1.86
N LYS A 102 35.26 5.85 -2.49
CA LYS A 102 36.04 4.60 -2.55
C LYS A 102 36.53 4.21 -1.16
N GLY A 103 36.27 2.97 -0.74
CA GLY A 103 36.55 2.48 0.61
C GLY A 103 35.56 2.95 1.69
N SER A 104 34.51 3.69 1.32
CA SER A 104 33.44 4.10 2.24
C SER A 104 32.26 3.13 2.20
N GLN A 105 31.33 3.25 3.14
CA GLN A 105 30.06 2.49 3.13
C GLN A 105 29.16 2.77 1.91
N TRP A 106 29.44 3.84 1.15
CA TRP A 106 28.68 4.26 -0.02
C TRP A 106 29.31 3.85 -1.35
N GLU A 107 30.43 3.10 -1.34
CA GLU A 107 31.09 2.66 -2.56
C GLU A 107 30.15 1.86 -3.48
N ASP A 108 29.45 0.88 -2.91
CA ASP A 108 28.47 0.07 -3.65
C ASP A 108 27.32 0.91 -4.21
N LEU A 109 26.89 1.96 -3.50
CA LEU A 109 25.85 2.88 -3.97
C LEU A 109 26.31 3.62 -5.23
N VAL A 110 27.53 4.15 -5.22
CA VAL A 110 28.10 4.91 -6.34
C VAL A 110 28.35 4.01 -7.54
N GLN A 111 28.87 2.79 -7.34
CA GLN A 111 29.04 1.82 -8.42
C GLN A 111 27.70 1.46 -9.08
N ASN A 112 26.63 1.31 -8.29
CA ASN A 112 25.28 1.07 -8.81
C ASN A 112 24.68 2.28 -9.53
N LEU A 113 24.97 3.50 -9.09
CA LEU A 113 24.56 4.73 -9.77
C LEU A 113 25.23 4.86 -11.15
N GLU A 114 26.52 4.55 -11.25
CA GLU A 114 27.26 4.52 -12.51
C GLU A 114 26.70 3.47 -13.47
N SER A 115 26.48 2.24 -12.98
CA SER A 115 25.98 1.13 -13.81
C SER A 115 24.55 1.34 -14.32
N THR A 116 23.71 2.07 -13.58
CA THR A 116 22.30 2.35 -13.95
C THR A 116 22.11 3.63 -14.75
N SER A 117 23.12 4.50 -14.85
CA SER A 117 23.04 5.80 -15.54
C SER A 117 22.56 5.74 -17.01
N ASN A 118 22.84 4.64 -17.72
CA ASN A 118 22.45 4.42 -19.11
C ASN A 118 21.37 3.34 -19.29
N LEU A 119 20.70 2.92 -18.20
CA LEU A 119 19.78 1.78 -18.22
C LEU A 119 18.68 1.93 -19.29
N ARG A 120 18.04 3.11 -19.38
CA ARG A 120 16.98 3.37 -20.38
C ARG A 120 17.47 3.41 -21.83
N LYS A 121 18.76 3.64 -22.06
CA LYS A 121 19.36 3.62 -23.41
C LYS A 121 19.67 2.19 -23.86
N GLN A 122 19.91 1.29 -22.89
CA GLN A 122 20.35 -0.08 -23.15
C GLN A 122 19.19 -1.07 -23.30
N PHE A 123 18.02 -0.77 -22.73
CA PHE A 123 16.89 -1.69 -22.68
C PHE A 123 15.61 -1.08 -23.23
N ARG A 124 14.77 -1.91 -23.87
CA ARG A 124 13.48 -1.48 -24.40
C ARG A 124 12.49 -1.19 -23.26
N ASN A 125 11.62 -0.21 -23.47
CA ASN A 125 10.54 0.13 -22.54
C ASN A 125 9.17 -0.08 -23.22
N ASP A 126 8.96 -1.31 -23.68
CA ASP A 126 7.75 -1.68 -24.41
C ASP A 126 6.63 -2.04 -23.42
N TYR A 127 5.41 -1.63 -23.80
CA TYR A 127 4.19 -1.96 -23.09
C TYR A 127 3.45 -3.10 -23.81
N ASP A 128 3.81 -4.33 -23.47
CA ASP A 128 3.30 -5.58 -24.04
C ASP A 128 2.27 -6.30 -23.14
N GLN A 129 1.50 -7.21 -23.74
CA GLN A 129 0.53 -8.09 -23.04
C GLN A 129 -0.46 -7.33 -22.14
N ILE A 130 -0.84 -6.11 -22.52
CA ILE A 130 -1.85 -5.33 -21.81
C ILE A 130 -3.23 -5.92 -22.11
N ASN A 131 -4.03 -6.09 -21.05
CA ASN A 131 -5.42 -6.48 -21.18
C ASN A 131 -6.25 -5.26 -21.59
N GLU A 132 -6.76 -5.27 -22.83
CA GLU A 132 -7.57 -4.18 -23.41
C GLU A 132 -8.82 -3.84 -22.55
N ASN A 133 -9.38 -4.85 -21.87
CA ASN A 133 -10.55 -4.70 -20.99
C ASN A 133 -10.20 -4.58 -19.49
N SER A 134 -8.96 -4.22 -19.14
CA SER A 134 -8.54 -4.14 -17.73
C SER A 134 -9.31 -3.09 -16.90
N GLY A 135 -9.97 -2.13 -17.56
CA GLY A 135 -10.69 -1.03 -16.90
C GLY A 135 -9.77 0.01 -16.24
N VAL A 136 -8.45 -0.17 -16.36
CA VAL A 136 -7.38 0.71 -15.87
C VAL A 136 -7.12 1.80 -16.90
N ALA A 137 -6.94 3.05 -16.46
CA ALA A 137 -6.69 4.17 -17.37
C ALA A 137 -5.31 4.06 -18.05
N ASP A 138 -5.22 4.43 -19.33
CA ASP A 138 -3.97 4.48 -20.09
C ASP A 138 -2.89 5.30 -19.40
N SER A 139 -3.28 6.41 -18.75
CA SER A 139 -2.40 7.27 -17.97
C SER A 139 -1.74 6.54 -16.79
N TYR A 140 -2.44 5.57 -16.19
CA TYR A 140 -1.85 4.69 -15.17
C TYR A 140 -0.91 3.66 -15.83
N ILE A 141 -1.35 3.01 -16.91
CA ILE A 141 -0.58 1.94 -17.57
C ILE A 141 0.78 2.47 -18.02
N LYS A 142 0.77 3.62 -18.70
CA LYS A 142 1.95 4.27 -19.30
C LYS A 142 2.69 5.20 -18.33
N ARG A 143 2.34 5.22 -17.05
CA ARG A 143 2.96 6.10 -16.05
C ARG A 143 4.47 5.89 -15.97
N HIS A 144 5.19 6.96 -15.67
CA HIS A 144 6.62 6.86 -15.37
C HIS A 144 6.86 5.98 -14.13
N ARG A 145 7.83 5.07 -14.24
CA ARG A 145 8.32 4.20 -13.18
C ARG A 145 9.80 4.46 -13.00
N ASP A 146 10.25 4.58 -11.76
CA ASP A 146 11.63 4.93 -11.41
C ASP A 146 12.49 3.65 -11.34
N PHE A 147 12.68 2.99 -12.49
CA PHE A 147 13.42 1.72 -12.59
C PHE A 147 14.82 1.80 -11.96
N GLU A 148 15.53 2.92 -12.17
CA GLU A 148 16.84 3.17 -11.59
C GLU A 148 16.77 3.23 -10.06
N ASP A 149 15.79 3.94 -9.51
CA ASP A 149 15.62 4.05 -8.06
C ASP A 149 15.24 2.70 -7.42
N ILE A 150 14.46 1.86 -8.11
CA ILE A 150 14.14 0.50 -7.63
C ILE A 150 15.42 -0.35 -7.46
N ILE A 151 16.41 -0.16 -8.33
CA ILE A 151 17.71 -0.85 -8.26
C ILE A 151 18.58 -0.23 -7.16
N ILE A 152 18.73 1.10 -7.18
CA ILE A 152 19.69 1.82 -6.35
C ILE A 152 19.24 1.84 -4.88
N LYS A 153 17.99 2.21 -4.61
CA LYS A 153 17.45 2.41 -3.26
C LYS A 153 16.91 1.10 -2.66
N ASP A 154 16.65 1.11 -1.36
CA ASP A 154 16.16 -0.08 -0.65
C ASP A 154 14.64 -0.18 -0.74
N VAL A 155 14.14 -1.00 -1.66
CA VAL A 155 12.71 -1.36 -1.78
C VAL A 155 12.21 -2.37 -0.73
N LEU A 156 13.10 -2.97 0.08
CA LEU A 156 12.76 -3.81 1.24
C LEU A 156 13.52 -3.34 2.50
N PRO A 157 13.33 -2.08 2.93
CA PRO A 157 14.18 -1.45 3.94
C PRO A 157 14.08 -2.07 5.34
N THR A 158 13.01 -2.82 5.65
CA THR A 158 12.85 -3.50 6.95
C THR A 158 13.49 -4.88 6.99
N LEU A 159 13.89 -5.43 5.84
CA LEU A 159 14.47 -6.78 5.76
C LEU A 159 15.76 -6.91 6.58
N LYS A 160 16.57 -5.84 6.62
CA LYS A 160 17.83 -5.78 7.37
C LYS A 160 17.63 -6.04 8.87
N ASN A 161 16.50 -5.65 9.45
CA ASN A 161 16.25 -5.78 10.89
C ASN A 161 15.06 -6.70 11.20
N ILE A 162 14.60 -7.50 10.23
CA ILE A 162 13.33 -8.23 10.35
C ILE A 162 13.31 -9.25 11.50
N ARG A 163 14.48 -9.72 11.94
CA ARG A 163 14.64 -10.68 13.05
C ARG A 163 14.90 -10.02 14.40
N ASP A 164 15.23 -8.73 14.43
CA ASP A 164 15.52 -8.02 15.67
C ASP A 164 14.21 -7.65 16.38
N PRO A 165 14.18 -7.43 17.69
CA PRO A 165 12.98 -6.91 18.36
C PRO A 165 12.60 -5.53 17.81
N PHE A 166 11.30 -5.23 17.69
CA PHE A 166 10.85 -3.93 17.16
C PHE A 166 11.39 -2.72 17.96
N LYS A 167 11.66 -2.90 19.27
CA LYS A 167 12.31 -1.87 20.09
C LYS A 167 13.64 -1.37 19.52
N VAL A 168 14.45 -2.26 18.91
CA VAL A 168 15.72 -1.90 18.28
C VAL A 168 15.51 -0.98 17.07
N ASP A 169 14.42 -1.21 16.31
CA ASP A 169 14.07 -0.35 15.17
C ASP A 169 13.73 1.08 15.62
N ILE A 170 13.05 1.23 16.78
CA ILE A 170 12.76 2.54 17.38
C ILE A 170 14.05 3.21 17.91
N GLU A 171 14.92 2.47 18.59
CA GLU A 171 16.15 3.01 19.20
C GLU A 171 17.14 3.50 18.14
N SER A 172 17.24 2.79 17.02
CA SER A 172 18.11 3.14 15.89
C SER A 172 17.46 4.09 14.86
N ALA A 173 16.25 4.61 15.13
CA ALA A 173 15.44 5.29 14.12
C ALA A 173 16.08 6.59 13.61
N GLU A 174 16.69 7.38 14.49
CA GLU A 174 17.36 8.64 14.13
C GLU A 174 18.60 8.38 13.28
N ASP A 175 19.43 7.42 13.66
CA ASP A 175 20.63 7.02 12.92
C ASP A 175 20.26 6.50 11.53
N ASN A 176 19.23 5.66 11.45
CA ASN A 176 18.71 5.15 10.18
C ASN A 176 18.16 6.27 9.29
N LEU A 177 17.49 7.27 9.86
CA LEU A 177 17.01 8.44 9.10
C LEU A 177 18.19 9.29 8.60
N PHE A 178 19.24 9.45 9.40
CA PHE A 178 20.45 10.15 8.98
C PHE A 178 21.11 9.46 7.78
N LEU A 179 21.37 8.15 7.87
CA LEU A 179 21.94 7.36 6.77
C LEU A 179 21.06 7.41 5.52
N HIS A 180 19.73 7.35 5.70
CA HIS A 180 18.77 7.45 4.59
C HIS A 180 18.85 8.82 3.87
N LYS A 181 18.90 9.92 4.64
CA LYS A 181 19.06 11.27 4.08
C LYS A 181 20.41 11.44 3.38
N GLU A 182 21.47 10.91 3.96
CA GLU A 182 22.81 10.92 3.36
C GLU A 182 22.83 10.15 2.03
N ARG A 183 22.27 8.94 1.99
CA ARG A 183 22.11 8.16 0.76
C ARG A 183 21.38 8.94 -0.33
N ASN A 184 20.22 9.52 0.01
CA ASN A 184 19.42 10.29 -0.96
C ASN A 184 20.16 11.54 -1.44
N ARG A 185 20.93 12.20 -0.56
CA ARG A 185 21.81 13.32 -0.94
C ARG A 185 22.88 12.88 -1.94
N ILE A 186 23.57 11.77 -1.71
CA ILE A 186 24.60 11.25 -2.62
C ILE A 186 23.99 10.94 -4.00
N ILE A 187 22.81 10.33 -4.03
CA ILE A 187 22.07 10.06 -5.28
C ILE A 187 21.78 11.36 -6.04
N GLU A 188 21.33 12.41 -5.35
CA GLU A 188 21.05 13.72 -5.96
C GLU A 188 22.33 14.44 -6.43
N GLU A 189 23.41 14.41 -5.65
CA GLU A 189 24.73 14.94 -6.04
C GLU A 189 25.22 14.27 -7.33
N PHE A 190 25.11 12.94 -7.41
CA PHE A 190 25.49 12.18 -8.60
C PHE A 190 24.65 12.57 -9.84
N ARG A 191 23.33 12.75 -9.68
CA ARG A 191 22.41 13.08 -10.79
C ARG A 191 22.59 14.49 -11.32
N LYS A 192 22.82 15.44 -10.42
CA LYS A 192 22.98 16.87 -10.74
C LYS A 192 24.39 17.20 -11.21
N GLY A 193 25.40 16.41 -10.82
CA GLY A 193 26.80 16.74 -11.08
C GLY A 193 27.29 17.92 -10.22
N GLU A 194 26.57 18.29 -9.16
CA GLU A 194 26.91 19.40 -8.28
C GLU A 194 27.17 18.89 -6.85
N GLU A 195 28.31 19.27 -6.26
CA GLU A 195 28.67 18.92 -4.87
C GLU A 195 28.03 19.84 -3.81
N SER A 196 27.03 20.64 -4.20
CA SER A 196 26.66 21.89 -3.50
C SER A 196 25.58 21.78 -2.42
N SER A 197 25.29 20.60 -1.86
CA SER A 197 24.37 20.54 -0.72
C SER A 197 25.15 20.40 0.59
N GLN A 198 25.07 21.38 1.49
CA GLN A 198 25.53 21.18 2.86
C GLN A 198 24.74 20.02 3.50
N PRO A 199 25.32 19.25 4.44
CA PRO A 199 24.55 18.25 5.16
C PRO A 199 23.28 18.91 5.70
N ILE A 200 22.12 18.25 5.53
CA ILE A 200 20.88 18.66 6.18
C ILE A 200 21.11 18.47 7.67
N THR A 201 21.71 19.47 8.32
CA THR A 201 21.65 19.64 9.76
C THR A 201 20.18 19.88 10.07
N MET A 202 19.46 18.80 10.37
CA MET A 202 18.28 18.91 11.18
C MET A 202 18.78 19.50 12.50
N LYS A 203 18.52 20.79 12.72
CA LYS A 203 18.46 21.29 14.09
C LYS A 203 17.35 20.47 14.74
N LEU A 204 17.73 19.36 15.38
CA LEU A 204 16.98 18.84 16.50
C LEU A 204 16.87 20.04 17.45
N SER A 205 15.76 20.75 17.39
CA SER A 205 15.35 21.62 18.48
C SER A 205 15.10 20.70 19.66
N LYS A 206 16.18 20.36 20.36
CA LYS A 206 16.15 20.07 21.79
C LYS A 206 15.78 21.39 22.48
N GLU A 207 14.54 21.81 22.32
CA GLU A 207 13.96 22.84 23.14
C GLU A 207 13.16 22.13 24.23
N GLY A 208 13.87 21.85 25.32
CA GLY A 208 13.24 21.85 26.63
C GLY A 208 12.56 23.20 26.84
N ASP A 209 11.38 23.15 27.45
CA ASP A 209 10.55 24.30 27.85
C ASP A 209 9.89 25.12 26.73
N LEU A 210 9.36 24.46 25.68
CA LEU A 210 8.34 25.09 24.85
C LEU A 210 6.95 25.01 25.53
N PRO A 211 6.12 26.07 25.45
CA PRO A 211 4.72 26.01 25.89
C PRO A 211 3.99 24.85 25.20
N PRO A 212 2.89 24.32 25.77
CA PRO A 212 2.17 23.22 25.17
C PRO A 212 1.81 23.57 23.74
N ARG A 213 2.29 22.75 22.80
CA ARG A 213 2.00 22.87 21.36
C ARG A 213 0.48 23.02 21.22
N SER A 214 0.02 23.99 20.43
CA SER A 214 -1.42 24.15 20.23
C SER A 214 -2.03 22.88 19.61
N PRO A 215 -3.26 22.48 19.98
CA PRO A 215 -3.98 21.44 19.27
C PRO A 215 -4.22 21.84 17.81
N LEU A 216 -4.03 20.91 16.88
CA LEU A 216 -4.42 21.14 15.49
C LEU A 216 -5.95 21.13 15.41
N SER A 217 -6.56 22.15 14.82
CA SER A 217 -8.00 22.18 14.54
C SER A 217 -8.18 22.23 13.03
N MET A 218 -8.40 21.07 12.43
CA MET A 218 -8.58 20.92 10.99
C MET A 218 -9.62 19.83 10.73
N PRO A 219 -10.90 20.23 10.54
CA PRO A 219 -11.99 19.31 10.27
C PRO A 219 -11.72 18.44 9.03
N LYS A 220 -12.45 17.32 8.92
CA LYS A 220 -12.25 16.32 7.87
C LYS A 220 -12.33 16.94 6.47
N GLU A 221 -13.27 17.85 6.22
CA GLU A 221 -13.44 18.51 4.92
C GLU A 221 -12.19 19.29 4.50
N ASP A 222 -11.54 19.97 5.45
CA ASP A 222 -10.35 20.76 5.16
C ASP A 222 -9.11 19.87 5.02
N ARG A 223 -9.01 18.78 5.79
CA ARG A 223 -7.99 17.73 5.58
C ARG A 223 -8.14 17.12 4.19
N THR A 224 -9.35 16.73 3.79
CA THR A 224 -9.62 16.18 2.45
C THR A 224 -9.25 17.17 1.35
N LYS A 225 -9.59 18.45 1.47
CA LYS A 225 -9.17 19.48 0.49
C LYS A 225 -7.66 19.61 0.40
N TYR A 226 -6.96 19.59 1.54
CA TYR A 226 -5.50 19.60 1.55
C TYR A 226 -4.93 18.37 0.84
N LEU A 227 -5.44 17.18 1.17
CA LEU A 227 -5.00 15.92 0.59
C LEU A 227 -5.28 15.85 -0.90
N ASP A 228 -6.44 16.31 -1.38
CA ASP A 228 -6.77 16.40 -2.81
C ASP A 228 -5.80 17.31 -3.57
N ARG A 229 -5.45 18.45 -2.97
CA ARG A 229 -4.50 19.41 -3.56
C ARG A 229 -3.09 18.83 -3.66
N THR A 230 -2.64 18.09 -2.63
CA THR A 230 -1.26 17.58 -2.58
C THR A 230 -1.08 16.22 -3.27
N LEU A 231 -2.15 15.47 -3.55
CA LEU A 231 -2.10 14.11 -4.10
C LEU A 231 -1.25 13.96 -5.38
N LYS A 232 -1.22 14.99 -6.24
CA LYS A 232 -0.44 15.02 -7.49
C LYS A 232 1.05 15.29 -7.29
N GLN A 233 1.47 15.80 -6.14
CA GLN A 233 2.88 16.06 -5.86
C GLN A 233 3.67 14.74 -5.71
N LYS A 234 4.99 14.79 -5.86
CA LYS A 234 5.88 13.69 -5.47
C LYS A 234 5.68 13.36 -3.97
N LYS A 235 5.69 12.08 -3.62
CA LYS A 235 5.33 11.62 -2.26
C LYS A 235 6.28 12.16 -1.19
N GLU A 236 7.56 12.28 -1.51
CA GLU A 236 8.58 12.87 -0.65
C GLU A 236 8.23 14.33 -0.33
N LYS A 237 7.85 15.09 -1.35
CA LYS A 237 7.42 16.50 -1.19
C LYS A 237 6.15 16.62 -0.36
N GLN A 238 5.17 15.73 -0.56
CA GLN A 238 3.95 15.71 0.25
C GLN A 238 4.27 15.50 1.74
N LEU A 239 5.20 14.58 2.02
CA LEU A 239 5.64 14.24 3.37
C LEU A 239 6.42 15.39 4.02
N ASP A 240 7.39 15.97 3.31
CA ASP A 240 8.19 17.09 3.83
C ASP A 240 7.32 18.35 4.07
N GLU A 241 6.37 18.64 3.16
CA GLU A 241 5.39 19.71 3.35
C GLU A 241 4.50 19.43 4.56
N PHE A 242 4.06 18.19 4.75
CA PHE A 242 3.23 17.82 5.90
C PHE A 242 3.99 17.95 7.22
N ILE A 243 5.21 17.40 7.29
CA ILE A 243 6.01 17.41 8.51
C ILE A 243 6.33 18.83 8.95
N SER A 244 6.78 19.67 8.00
CA SER A 244 7.10 21.08 8.28
C SER A 244 5.90 21.88 8.77
N LYS A 245 4.69 21.59 8.27
CA LYS A 245 3.47 22.34 8.62
C LYS A 245 2.78 21.83 9.86
N PHE A 246 2.71 20.52 10.09
CA PHE A 246 1.76 19.93 11.05
C PHE A 246 2.41 19.15 12.19
N MET A 247 3.62 18.62 12.05
CA MET A 247 4.22 17.78 13.11
C MET A 247 4.69 18.57 14.35
N GLY A 248 4.57 19.91 14.30
CA GLY A 248 4.78 20.81 15.43
C GLY A 248 3.58 20.98 16.38
N TYR A 249 2.40 20.43 16.06
CA TYR A 249 1.19 20.54 16.90
C TYR A 249 1.17 19.51 18.05
N ASP A 250 0.19 19.62 18.96
CA ASP A 250 0.00 18.67 20.08
C ASP A 250 -0.27 17.24 19.54
N PRO A 251 0.54 16.23 19.91
CA PRO A 251 0.36 14.86 19.45
C PRO A 251 -0.76 14.08 20.16
N ASN A 252 -1.36 14.64 21.21
CA ASN A 252 -2.45 14.01 21.99
C ASN A 252 -3.80 14.71 21.82
N LYS A 253 -3.83 15.95 21.33
CA LYS A 253 -5.05 16.76 21.25
C LYS A 253 -5.27 17.34 19.85
N GLY A 254 -6.53 17.50 19.49
CA GLY A 254 -6.93 18.01 18.19
C GLY A 254 -6.86 16.94 17.11
N ASP A 255 -6.63 17.36 15.87
CA ASP A 255 -6.76 16.54 14.66
C ASP A 255 -5.44 15.98 14.11
N LEU A 256 -4.30 16.18 14.79
CA LEU A 256 -2.99 15.80 14.24
C LEU A 256 -2.87 14.29 13.99
N ASN A 257 -3.27 13.47 14.96
CA ASN A 257 -3.33 12.01 14.84
C ASN A 257 -4.21 11.59 13.66
N LEU A 258 -5.40 12.17 13.53
CA LEU A 258 -6.30 11.90 12.40
C LEU A 258 -5.66 12.30 11.07
N PHE A 259 -4.95 13.42 11.02
CA PHE A 259 -4.33 13.89 9.79
C PHE A 259 -3.11 13.07 9.37
N VAL A 260 -2.31 12.58 10.32
CA VAL A 260 -1.19 11.65 10.05
C VAL A 260 -1.74 10.35 9.42
N ARG A 261 -2.82 9.82 9.99
CA ARG A 261 -3.54 8.67 9.43
C ARG A 261 -4.02 8.97 8.01
N ASP A 262 -4.79 10.05 7.84
CA ASP A 262 -5.42 10.39 6.56
C ASP A 262 -4.33 10.63 5.48
N LEU A 263 -3.21 11.28 5.80
CA LEU A 263 -2.08 11.48 4.89
C LEU A 263 -1.53 10.14 4.35
N TYR A 264 -1.16 9.22 5.25
CA TYR A 264 -0.55 7.98 4.82
C TYR A 264 -1.51 7.19 3.93
N TYR A 265 -2.75 7.02 4.37
CA TYR A 265 -3.66 6.12 3.70
C TYR A 265 -4.36 6.71 2.49
N GLU A 266 -4.69 8.00 2.48
CA GLU A 266 -5.38 8.62 1.35
C GLU A 266 -4.41 9.02 0.24
N ASN A 267 -3.19 9.44 0.59
CA ASN A 267 -2.25 10.02 -0.37
C ASN A 267 -1.00 9.18 -0.62
N LEU A 268 -0.33 8.70 0.44
CA LEU A 268 1.00 8.07 0.29
C LEU A 268 0.92 6.59 -0.07
N GLN A 269 -0.11 5.89 0.38
CA GLN A 269 -0.42 4.52 0.00
C GLN A 269 -1.28 4.52 -1.26
N ARG A 270 -0.71 4.16 -2.43
CA ARG A 270 -1.48 4.06 -3.68
C ARG A 270 -2.00 2.65 -3.92
N LEU A 271 -3.03 2.55 -4.75
CA LEU A 271 -3.51 1.26 -5.24
C LEU A 271 -2.63 0.78 -6.41
N ALA A 272 -2.32 -0.52 -6.42
CA ALA A 272 -1.73 -1.18 -7.57
C ALA A 272 -2.86 -1.82 -8.39
N TYR A 273 -2.94 -1.49 -9.68
CA TYR A 273 -3.96 -2.05 -10.56
C TYR A 273 -3.33 -3.11 -11.48
N PRO A 274 -3.82 -4.37 -11.47
CA PRO A 274 -3.40 -5.36 -12.46
C PRO A 274 -3.99 -4.99 -13.82
N PHE A 275 -3.13 -4.82 -14.83
CA PHE A 275 -3.53 -4.46 -16.20
C PHE A 275 -2.90 -5.36 -17.27
N SER A 276 -2.01 -6.27 -16.90
CA SER A 276 -1.32 -7.18 -17.80
C SER A 276 -1.32 -8.60 -17.22
N ASN A 277 -1.28 -9.60 -18.11
CA ASN A 277 -1.07 -10.99 -17.72
C ASN A 277 0.41 -11.27 -17.39
N ASP A 278 1.31 -10.37 -17.76
CA ASP A 278 2.71 -10.41 -17.34
C ASP A 278 2.87 -9.85 -15.92
N MET A 279 3.19 -10.75 -15.00
CA MET A 279 3.36 -10.47 -13.58
C MET A 279 4.50 -9.50 -13.26
N SER A 280 5.44 -9.33 -14.17
CA SER A 280 6.56 -8.41 -13.95
C SER A 280 6.12 -6.95 -13.85
N TYR A 281 5.02 -6.53 -14.50
CA TYR A 281 4.46 -5.18 -14.30
C TYR A 281 3.99 -4.98 -12.87
N PHE A 282 3.30 -5.98 -12.34
CA PHE A 282 2.78 -5.95 -10.98
C PHE A 282 3.90 -5.93 -9.95
N ALA A 283 4.97 -6.72 -10.17
CA ALA A 283 6.14 -6.72 -9.30
C ALA A 283 6.85 -5.36 -9.27
N ILE A 284 7.04 -4.71 -10.43
CA ILE A 284 7.62 -3.36 -10.47
C ILE A 284 6.73 -2.35 -9.74
N ASP A 285 5.41 -2.39 -9.95
CA ASP A 285 4.48 -1.52 -9.23
C ASP A 285 4.59 -1.74 -7.71
N TYR A 286 4.78 -2.98 -7.24
CA TYR A 286 5.04 -3.28 -5.84
C TYR A 286 6.35 -2.70 -5.33
N PHE A 287 7.45 -2.81 -6.07
CA PHE A 287 8.74 -2.26 -5.67
C PHE A 287 8.74 -0.73 -5.66
N GLN A 288 8.14 -0.10 -6.68
CA GLN A 288 7.91 1.34 -6.71
C GLN A 288 7.08 1.78 -5.50
N GLU A 289 6.04 1.03 -5.14
CA GLU A 289 5.20 1.38 -4.01
C GLU A 289 5.90 1.21 -2.65
N ASN A 290 6.91 0.35 -2.54
CA ASN A 290 7.72 0.27 -1.32
C ASN A 290 8.80 1.34 -1.25
N LEU A 291 9.43 1.65 -2.39
CA LEU A 291 10.33 2.79 -2.55
C LEU A 291 9.67 4.07 -2.00
N ASN A 292 8.46 4.32 -2.48
CA ASN A 292 7.60 5.44 -2.11
C ASN A 292 7.23 5.49 -0.62
N LYS A 293 7.34 4.36 0.11
CA LYS A 293 7.03 4.25 1.53
C LYS A 293 8.28 4.32 2.41
N GLU A 294 9.47 4.18 1.84
CA GLU A 294 10.71 4.21 2.61
C GLU A 294 10.89 5.57 3.29
N ASP A 295 10.70 6.68 2.57
CA ASP A 295 10.79 8.02 3.16
C ASP A 295 9.81 8.19 4.32
N PHE A 296 8.56 7.76 4.14
CA PHE A 296 7.56 7.79 5.20
C PHE A 296 7.99 6.93 6.39
N LEU A 297 8.41 5.69 6.16
CA LEU A 297 8.86 4.76 7.19
C LEU A 297 9.99 5.36 8.02
N ARG A 298 11.04 5.88 7.36
CA ARG A 298 12.22 6.43 8.04
C ARG A 298 11.87 7.68 8.84
N GLN A 299 11.09 8.59 8.26
CA GLN A 299 10.69 9.82 8.93
C GLN A 299 9.73 9.55 10.11
N MET A 300 8.76 8.65 9.93
CA MET A 300 7.81 8.33 10.99
C MET A 300 8.40 7.43 12.08
N MET A 301 9.34 6.54 11.78
CA MET A 301 10.06 5.80 12.83
C MET A 301 10.85 6.75 13.74
N ALA A 302 11.53 7.74 13.16
CA ALA A 302 12.25 8.77 13.93
C ALA A 302 11.29 9.70 14.68
N THR A 303 10.10 9.96 14.14
CA THR A 303 9.08 10.70 14.88
C THR A 303 8.55 9.87 16.05
N LEU A 304 8.27 8.59 15.83
CA LEU A 304 7.77 7.65 16.82
C LEU A 304 8.71 7.51 18.02
N SER A 305 10.04 7.52 17.83
CA SER A 305 10.99 7.46 18.94
C SER A 305 10.78 8.58 19.96
N SER A 306 10.35 9.76 19.50
CA SER A 306 10.03 10.93 20.34
C SER A 306 8.56 11.04 20.76
N GLN A 307 7.65 10.33 20.08
CA GLN A 307 6.19 10.44 20.26
C GLN A 307 5.52 9.13 20.74
N LEU A 308 6.30 8.13 21.14
CA LEU A 308 5.78 6.92 21.75
C LEU A 308 4.95 7.28 23.00
N GLY A 309 3.75 6.72 23.12
CA GLY A 309 2.85 7.09 24.22
C GLY A 309 1.83 8.18 23.89
N THR A 310 1.74 8.61 22.63
CA THR A 310 0.81 9.66 22.20
C THR A 310 -0.23 9.15 21.19
N ASN A 311 -1.36 9.85 21.00
CA ASN A 311 -2.36 9.50 19.99
C ASN A 311 -1.74 9.47 18.58
N THR A 312 -0.91 10.45 18.24
CA THR A 312 -0.16 10.48 16.98
C THR A 312 0.81 9.30 16.87
N GLY A 313 1.53 8.97 17.95
CA GLY A 313 2.39 7.79 18.00
C GLY A 313 1.63 6.48 17.75
N THR A 314 0.41 6.36 18.27
CA THR A 314 -0.48 5.21 18.01
C THR A 314 -0.83 5.09 16.54
N GLU A 315 -1.20 6.19 15.86
CA GLU A 315 -1.47 6.17 14.42
C GLU A 315 -0.22 5.86 13.59
N ILE A 316 0.95 6.34 14.01
CA ILE A 316 2.22 6.01 13.37
C ILE A 316 2.54 4.51 13.49
N LEU A 317 2.37 3.90 14.68
CA LEU A 317 2.60 2.46 14.89
C LEU A 317 1.72 1.61 13.99
N PHE A 318 0.46 2.01 13.87
CA PHE A 318 -0.53 1.43 12.98
C PHE A 318 -0.11 1.49 11.50
N THR A 319 0.40 2.65 11.07
CA THR A 319 0.95 2.79 9.73
C THR A 319 2.21 1.96 9.52
N ILE A 320 3.13 1.93 10.49
CA ILE A 320 4.35 1.13 10.43
C ILE A 320 4.00 -0.35 10.30
N GLU A 321 3.09 -0.86 11.12
CA GLU A 321 2.57 -2.23 11.03
C GLU A 321 2.15 -2.58 9.60
N ASN A 322 1.44 -1.66 8.94
CA ASN A 322 1.04 -1.87 7.56
C ASN A 322 2.18 -1.81 6.55
N ILE A 323 3.15 -0.91 6.74
CA ILE A 323 4.33 -0.88 5.88
C ILE A 323 5.05 -2.24 5.94
N TYR A 324 5.14 -2.86 7.12
CA TYR A 324 5.67 -4.22 7.26
C TYR A 324 4.80 -5.26 6.55
N TYR A 325 3.47 -5.16 6.60
CA TYR A 325 2.59 -6.03 5.78
C TYR A 325 2.90 -5.90 4.28
N ILE A 326 2.98 -4.68 3.77
CA ILE A 326 3.23 -4.41 2.36
C ILE A 326 4.62 -4.88 1.93
N GLN A 327 5.65 -4.68 2.78
CA GLN A 327 7.00 -5.19 2.51
C GLN A 327 7.07 -6.72 2.53
N GLY A 328 6.30 -7.38 3.40
CA GLY A 328 6.12 -8.84 3.37
C GLY A 328 5.54 -9.30 2.02
N LYS A 329 4.51 -8.61 1.51
CA LYS A 329 3.91 -8.90 0.19
C LYS A 329 4.84 -8.57 -0.98
N ALA A 330 5.67 -7.56 -0.86
CA ALA A 330 6.70 -7.27 -1.87
C ALA A 330 7.78 -8.36 -1.90
N LEU A 331 8.18 -8.87 -0.73
CA LEU A 331 9.10 -10.00 -0.66
C LEU A 331 8.47 -11.30 -1.19
N GLU A 332 7.16 -11.48 -1.05
CA GLU A 332 6.45 -12.54 -1.76
C GLU A 332 6.54 -12.38 -3.29
N GLN A 333 6.34 -11.16 -3.81
CA GLN A 333 6.52 -10.88 -5.25
C GLN A 333 7.94 -11.16 -5.71
N TYR A 334 8.94 -10.83 -4.91
CA TYR A 334 10.34 -11.19 -5.20
C TYR A 334 10.52 -12.69 -5.44
N PHE A 335 9.95 -13.55 -4.59
CA PHE A 335 10.05 -15.01 -4.77
C PHE A 335 9.29 -15.50 -6.01
N ARG A 336 8.14 -14.92 -6.33
CA ARG A 336 7.38 -15.23 -7.55
C ARG A 336 8.15 -14.82 -8.81
N VAL A 337 8.70 -13.60 -8.81
CA VAL A 337 9.53 -13.06 -9.89
C VAL A 337 10.74 -13.94 -10.16
N ARG A 338 11.41 -14.44 -9.12
CA ARG A 338 12.58 -15.32 -9.27
C ARG A 338 12.28 -16.54 -10.14
N GLU A 339 11.12 -17.16 -9.96
CA GLU A 339 10.72 -18.30 -10.79
C GLU A 339 10.37 -17.84 -12.22
N TYR A 340 9.71 -16.69 -12.36
CA TYR A 340 9.35 -16.13 -13.64
C TYR A 340 10.56 -15.71 -14.51
N LEU A 341 11.61 -15.15 -13.89
CA LEU A 341 12.87 -14.78 -14.55
C LEU A 341 13.61 -15.97 -15.14
N LYS A 342 13.50 -17.16 -14.53
CA LYS A 342 14.10 -18.39 -15.06
C LYS A 342 13.44 -18.82 -16.37
N SER A 343 12.13 -18.63 -16.48
CA SER A 343 11.31 -19.03 -17.64
C SER A 343 11.19 -17.95 -18.72
N SER A 344 11.74 -16.75 -18.52
CA SER A 344 11.52 -15.64 -19.45
C SER A 344 12.29 -15.78 -20.77
N THR A 345 11.68 -15.30 -21.85
CA THR A 345 12.25 -15.41 -23.20
C THR A 345 13.43 -14.44 -23.39
N PRO A 346 14.31 -14.65 -24.38
CA PRO A 346 15.39 -13.71 -24.71
C PRO A 346 14.87 -12.29 -24.98
N GLU A 347 13.72 -12.15 -25.63
CA GLU A 347 13.12 -10.85 -25.97
C GLU A 347 12.66 -10.11 -24.72
N GLN A 348 12.02 -10.82 -23.78
CA GLN A 348 11.58 -10.26 -22.49
C GLN A 348 12.76 -9.77 -21.66
N LYS A 349 13.88 -10.51 -21.66
CA LYS A 349 15.12 -10.14 -20.96
C LYS A 349 15.77 -8.86 -21.51
N GLN A 350 15.43 -8.44 -22.73
CA GLN A 350 15.88 -7.18 -23.32
C GLN A 350 15.01 -5.97 -22.95
N THR A 351 14.04 -6.14 -22.05
CA THR A 351 13.21 -5.03 -21.53
C THR A 351 13.73 -4.53 -20.20
N ILE A 352 13.57 -3.23 -19.95
CA ILE A 352 14.06 -2.56 -18.73
C ILE A 352 13.42 -3.15 -17.46
N ARG A 353 12.17 -3.59 -17.57
CA ARG A 353 11.41 -4.24 -16.50
C ARG A 353 12.09 -5.52 -16.01
N TYR A 354 12.41 -6.43 -16.93
CA TYR A 354 13.06 -7.69 -16.57
C TYR A 354 14.49 -7.48 -16.07
N GLU A 355 15.22 -6.53 -16.64
CA GLU A 355 16.55 -6.18 -16.15
C GLU A 355 16.48 -5.63 -14.71
N THR A 356 15.52 -4.75 -14.43
CA THR A 356 15.27 -4.24 -13.07
C THR A 356 15.01 -5.38 -12.09
N LEU A 357 14.14 -6.33 -12.46
CA LEU A 357 13.84 -7.49 -11.63
C LEU A 357 15.08 -8.38 -11.39
N ARG A 358 15.91 -8.60 -12.41
CA ARG A 358 17.17 -9.35 -12.30
C ARG A 358 18.14 -8.69 -11.31
N GLN A 359 18.28 -7.37 -11.37
CA GLN A 359 19.17 -6.64 -10.46
C GLN A 359 18.63 -6.61 -9.02
N VAL A 360 17.31 -6.48 -8.84
CA VAL A 360 16.66 -6.62 -7.53
C VAL A 360 16.89 -8.02 -6.96
N GLU A 361 16.75 -9.08 -7.77
CA GLU A 361 17.06 -10.45 -7.35
C GLU A 361 18.51 -10.58 -6.85
N ALA A 362 19.46 -10.07 -7.62
CA ALA A 362 20.87 -10.11 -7.26
C ALA A 362 21.16 -9.33 -5.96
N LYS A 363 20.56 -8.14 -5.80
CA LYS A 363 20.74 -7.25 -4.65
C LYS A 363 20.34 -7.92 -3.33
N TYR A 364 19.17 -8.58 -3.28
CA TYR A 364 18.65 -9.14 -2.03
C TYR A 364 19.05 -10.58 -1.76
N LYS A 365 19.62 -11.30 -2.74
CA LYS A 365 19.99 -12.71 -2.59
C LYS A 365 20.87 -12.99 -1.37
N LYS A 366 21.94 -12.22 -1.18
CA LYS A 366 22.88 -12.41 -0.04
C LYS A 366 22.20 -12.08 1.29
N LEU A 367 21.47 -10.96 1.36
CA LEU A 367 20.76 -10.55 2.58
C LEU A 367 19.70 -11.60 2.99
N LEU A 368 18.97 -12.17 2.03
CA LEU A 368 17.99 -13.21 2.31
C LEU A 368 18.64 -14.50 2.84
N GLN A 369 19.81 -14.87 2.33
CA GLN A 369 20.60 -15.99 2.87
C GLN A 369 21.04 -15.70 4.31
N GLU A 370 21.57 -14.52 4.59
CA GLU A 370 21.98 -14.09 5.94
C GLU A 370 20.80 -14.10 6.92
N LYS A 371 19.61 -13.68 6.48
CA LYS A 371 18.38 -13.66 7.29
C LYS A 371 17.67 -15.00 7.37
N LYS A 372 18.18 -16.03 6.70
CA LYS A 372 17.58 -17.37 6.60
C LYS A 372 16.12 -17.30 6.12
N ILE A 373 15.91 -16.61 5.00
CA ILE A 373 14.62 -16.48 4.31
C ILE A 373 14.81 -16.94 2.87
N SER A 374 14.40 -18.17 2.59
CA SER A 374 14.62 -18.89 1.34
C SER A 374 13.37 -18.99 0.46
N ASN A 375 12.19 -18.77 1.06
CA ASN A 375 10.90 -18.94 0.43
C ASN A 375 9.84 -17.98 1.01
N VAL A 376 8.67 -17.95 0.37
CA VAL A 376 7.51 -17.13 0.80
C VAL A 376 7.10 -17.45 2.23
N ILE A 377 7.22 -18.71 2.64
CA ILE A 377 6.75 -19.13 3.95
C ILE A 377 7.58 -18.47 5.06
N GLU A 378 8.89 -18.56 4.95
CA GLU A 378 9.83 -17.98 5.91
C GLU A 378 9.79 -16.46 5.94
N ALA A 379 9.44 -15.84 4.81
CA ALA A 379 9.21 -14.40 4.72
C ALA A 379 7.96 -13.99 5.51
N GLU A 380 6.82 -14.63 5.25
CA GLU A 380 5.57 -14.36 5.98
C GLU A 380 5.78 -14.56 7.49
N ASP A 381 6.44 -15.65 7.91
CA ASP A 381 6.75 -15.90 9.32
C ASP A 381 7.58 -14.77 9.96
N ALA A 382 8.55 -14.22 9.23
CA ALA A 382 9.40 -13.14 9.73
C ALA A 382 8.59 -11.84 9.89
N TYR A 383 7.80 -11.48 8.89
CA TYR A 383 6.99 -10.27 8.89
C TYR A 383 5.81 -10.35 9.87
N VAL A 384 5.13 -11.49 10.00
CA VAL A 384 4.05 -11.68 10.97
C VAL A 384 4.57 -11.51 12.39
N LYS A 385 5.71 -12.13 12.74
CA LYS A 385 6.32 -11.95 14.07
C LYS A 385 6.59 -10.48 14.37
N LYS A 386 7.21 -9.78 13.44
CA LYS A 386 7.50 -8.36 13.60
C LYS A 386 6.24 -7.49 13.71
N ARG A 387 5.21 -7.78 12.93
CA ARG A 387 3.91 -7.08 13.00
C ARG A 387 3.21 -7.32 14.34
N ILE A 388 3.30 -8.53 14.90
CA ILE A 388 2.82 -8.82 16.25
C ILE A 388 3.58 -7.97 17.28
N ASP A 389 4.91 -7.87 17.18
CA ASP A 389 5.72 -7.04 18.09
C ASP A 389 5.33 -5.54 18.02
N ILE A 390 5.02 -5.04 16.82
CA ILE A 390 4.54 -3.66 16.60
C ILE A 390 3.18 -3.47 17.26
N LEU A 391 2.23 -4.40 17.06
CA LEU A 391 0.90 -4.34 17.67
C LEU A 391 0.95 -4.46 19.20
N ASP A 392 1.85 -5.28 19.75
CA ASP A 392 2.09 -5.35 21.19
C ASP A 392 2.67 -4.05 21.74
N THR A 393 3.57 -3.42 20.99
CA THR A 393 4.09 -2.09 21.33
C THR A 393 2.98 -1.05 21.32
N LEU A 394 2.07 -1.10 20.33
CA LEU A 394 0.90 -0.22 20.25
C LEU A 394 -0.04 -0.40 21.43
N ILE A 395 -0.51 -1.63 21.69
CA ILE A 395 -1.45 -1.94 22.78
C ILE A 395 -0.86 -1.52 24.13
N LYS A 396 0.44 -1.74 24.35
CA LYS A 396 1.10 -1.40 25.61
C LYS A 396 1.27 0.11 25.84
N ASN A 397 1.47 0.90 24.78
CA ASN A 397 1.87 2.30 24.91
C ASN A 397 0.76 3.29 24.53
N THR A 398 -0.35 2.86 23.93
CA THR A 398 -1.40 3.81 23.54
C THR A 398 -2.01 4.52 24.76
N PRO A 399 -2.10 5.86 24.76
CA PRO A 399 -2.59 6.61 25.93
C PRO A 399 -4.10 6.49 26.07
N ASN A 400 -4.60 6.42 27.31
CA ASN A 400 -6.03 6.43 27.64
C ASN A 400 -6.87 5.42 26.81
N HIS A 401 -6.31 4.25 26.48
CA HIS A 401 -6.95 3.23 25.65
C HIS A 401 -7.30 3.69 24.21
N TYR A 402 -6.69 4.78 23.72
CA TYR A 402 -6.93 5.31 22.37
C TYR A 402 -6.66 4.21 21.33
N ARG A 403 -7.67 3.88 20.50
CA ARG A 403 -7.59 2.84 19.45
C ARG A 403 -7.08 1.46 19.93
N GLU A 404 -7.05 1.17 21.23
CA GLU A 404 -6.54 -0.11 21.74
C GLU A 404 -7.34 -1.29 21.20
N ARG A 405 -8.67 -1.10 21.05
CA ARG A 405 -9.58 -2.10 20.46
C ARG A 405 -9.19 -2.45 19.03
N ASP A 406 -8.81 -1.46 18.22
CA ASP A 406 -8.30 -1.72 16.87
C ASP A 406 -6.97 -2.48 16.91
N GLY A 407 -6.09 -2.19 17.88
CA GLY A 407 -4.85 -2.95 18.07
C GLY A 407 -5.10 -4.43 18.39
N LEU A 408 -6.04 -4.70 19.30
CA LEU A 408 -6.47 -6.07 19.63
C LEU A 408 -7.13 -6.76 18.44
N PHE A 409 -7.98 -6.05 17.70
CA PHE A 409 -8.67 -6.58 16.52
C PHE A 409 -7.68 -6.95 15.40
N GLU A 410 -6.74 -6.06 15.07
CA GLU A 410 -5.74 -6.34 14.03
C GLU A 410 -4.80 -7.47 14.45
N LYS A 411 -4.47 -7.59 15.74
CA LYS A 411 -3.71 -8.73 16.26
C LYS A 411 -4.49 -10.05 16.14
N ALA A 412 -5.78 -10.04 16.46
CA ALA A 412 -6.65 -11.20 16.30
C ALA A 412 -6.71 -11.63 14.83
N LYS A 413 -6.98 -10.69 13.92
CA LYS A 413 -6.98 -10.95 12.47
C LYS A 413 -5.65 -11.53 12.01
N LEU A 414 -4.53 -10.92 12.40
CA LEU A 414 -3.21 -11.37 11.96
C LEU A 414 -2.96 -12.83 12.34
N LEU A 415 -3.32 -13.21 13.58
CA LEU A 415 -3.24 -14.60 14.05
C LEU A 415 -4.21 -15.52 13.30
N TRP A 416 -5.41 -15.04 12.99
CA TRP A 416 -6.41 -15.80 12.24
C TRP A 416 -5.94 -16.11 10.81
N GLU A 417 -5.54 -15.09 10.06
CA GLU A 417 -5.05 -15.20 8.68
C GLU A 417 -3.79 -16.06 8.61
N TYR A 418 -2.86 -15.86 9.55
CA TYR A 418 -1.63 -16.63 9.61
C TYR A 418 -1.88 -18.09 10.00
N GLY A 419 -2.82 -18.34 10.92
CA GLY A 419 -3.27 -19.68 11.28
C GLY A 419 -3.93 -20.41 10.11
N GLN A 420 -4.78 -19.73 9.33
CA GLN A 420 -5.35 -20.28 8.09
C GLN A 420 -4.25 -20.67 7.10
N TRP A 421 -3.32 -19.75 6.84
CA TRP A 421 -2.27 -19.98 5.86
C TRP A 421 -1.26 -21.06 6.30
N LYS A 422 -0.97 -21.18 7.59
CA LYS A 422 -0.15 -22.28 8.16
C LYS A 422 -0.92 -23.59 8.34
N GLN A 423 -2.24 -23.56 8.23
CA GLN A 423 -3.13 -24.65 8.67
C GLN A 423 -2.89 -25.02 10.15
N ASP A 424 -2.67 -24.01 11.00
CA ASP A 424 -2.41 -24.16 12.43
C ASP A 424 -3.61 -23.68 13.26
N PRO A 425 -4.41 -24.60 13.83
CA PRO A 425 -5.60 -24.27 14.61
C PRO A 425 -5.27 -23.58 15.94
N LYS A 426 -4.04 -23.70 16.44
CA LYS A 426 -3.62 -23.04 17.68
C LYS A 426 -3.58 -21.52 17.50
N LEU A 427 -3.02 -21.06 16.37
CA LEU A 427 -2.96 -19.63 16.04
C LEU A 427 -4.37 -19.03 15.89
N GLN A 428 -5.29 -19.77 15.28
CA GLN A 428 -6.67 -19.32 15.16
C GLN A 428 -7.41 -19.32 16.50
N SER A 429 -7.14 -20.30 17.37
CA SER A 429 -7.67 -20.31 18.74
C SER A 429 -7.11 -19.14 19.57
N ASP A 430 -5.85 -18.76 19.35
CA ASP A 430 -5.28 -17.56 19.95
C ASP A 430 -5.93 -16.28 19.41
N ALA A 431 -6.30 -16.24 18.13
CA ALA A 431 -7.09 -15.14 17.55
C ALA A 431 -8.45 -14.99 18.26
N LEU A 432 -9.17 -16.09 18.51
CA LEU A 432 -10.44 -16.07 19.25
C LEU A 432 -10.28 -15.44 20.63
N LYS A 433 -9.20 -15.78 21.36
CA LYS A 433 -8.90 -15.17 22.67
C LYS A 433 -8.74 -13.64 22.57
N PHE A 434 -8.17 -13.13 21.48
CA PHE A 434 -8.06 -11.68 21.28
C PHE A 434 -9.41 -11.05 20.93
N PHE A 435 -10.24 -11.69 20.09
CA PHE A 435 -11.60 -11.20 19.83
C PHE A 435 -12.41 -11.09 21.14
N TYR A 436 -12.37 -12.09 22.01
CA TYR A 436 -13.08 -12.04 23.30
C TYR A 436 -12.53 -11.02 24.30
N LYS A 437 -11.29 -10.54 24.13
CA LYS A 437 -10.69 -9.50 24.99
C LYS A 437 -11.16 -8.10 24.64
N ILE A 438 -11.75 -7.88 23.46
CA ILE A 438 -12.18 -6.55 23.03
C ILE A 438 -13.37 -6.09 23.90
N PRO A 439 -13.24 -4.98 24.67
CA PRO A 439 -14.30 -4.52 25.58
C PRO A 439 -15.57 -4.05 24.85
N LYS A 440 -16.76 -4.32 25.43
CA LYS A 440 -18.07 -4.18 24.76
C LYS A 440 -18.79 -2.81 24.90
N VAL A 441 -18.23 -1.77 25.55
CA VAL A 441 -18.91 -0.44 25.77
C VAL A 441 -17.89 0.71 26.03
N PRO A 442 -18.14 2.02 25.72
CA PRO A 442 -19.08 2.63 24.78
C PRO A 442 -18.40 3.14 23.49
N LYS A 443 -19.26 3.69 22.60
CA LYS A 443 -18.99 4.18 21.25
C LYS A 443 -18.45 5.62 21.26
N ASN A 444 -17.14 5.77 21.36
CA ASN A 444 -16.50 7.09 21.30
C ASN A 444 -16.02 7.45 19.88
N GLY A 445 -16.27 6.59 18.88
CA GLY A 445 -15.75 6.74 17.51
C GLY A 445 -14.32 6.22 17.32
N ASP A 446 -13.63 5.85 18.40
CA ASP A 446 -12.23 5.39 18.41
C ASP A 446 -12.05 3.90 18.08
N PHE A 447 -13.10 3.18 17.70
CA PHE A 447 -13.01 1.79 17.26
C PHE A 447 -13.51 1.66 15.83
N LEU A 448 -12.57 1.58 14.89
CA LEU A 448 -12.86 1.69 13.47
C LEU A 448 -13.30 0.36 12.85
N ASN A 449 -12.91 -0.77 13.43
CA ASN A 449 -13.36 -2.10 13.01
C ASN A 449 -14.69 -2.55 13.64
N GLN A 450 -15.48 -1.65 14.25
CA GLN A 450 -16.69 -2.00 15.00
C GLN A 450 -17.67 -2.90 14.23
N HIS A 451 -18.01 -2.56 12.98
CA HIS A 451 -18.97 -3.33 12.20
C HIS A 451 -18.50 -4.77 11.92
N ALA A 452 -17.22 -4.93 11.58
CA ALA A 452 -16.63 -6.25 11.36
C ALA A 452 -16.56 -7.05 12.67
N PHE A 453 -16.19 -6.39 13.77
CA PHE A 453 -16.16 -6.98 15.09
C PHE A 453 -17.54 -7.46 15.54
N ASP A 454 -18.57 -6.63 15.44
CA ASP A 454 -19.95 -6.97 15.81
C ASP A 454 -20.47 -8.19 15.04
N SER A 455 -20.12 -8.27 13.75
CA SER A 455 -20.48 -9.40 12.88
C SER A 455 -19.78 -10.69 13.31
N ILE A 456 -18.48 -10.63 13.61
CA ILE A 456 -17.70 -11.78 14.10
C ILE A 456 -18.20 -12.19 15.49
N GLU A 457 -18.46 -11.24 16.38
CA GLU A 457 -18.96 -11.51 17.72
C GLU A 457 -20.30 -12.24 17.69
N LEU A 458 -21.23 -11.82 16.84
CA LEU A 458 -22.51 -12.50 16.66
C LEU A 458 -22.31 -13.95 16.23
N LEU A 459 -21.45 -14.20 15.25
CA LEU A 459 -21.14 -15.56 14.77
C LEU A 459 -20.54 -16.44 15.87
N LEU A 460 -19.60 -15.90 16.65
CA LEU A 460 -18.98 -16.63 17.76
C LEU A 460 -20.00 -16.96 18.85
N ARG A 461 -20.90 -16.02 19.16
CA ARG A 461 -21.97 -16.23 20.14
C ARG A 461 -22.97 -17.29 19.67
N GLU A 462 -23.36 -17.27 18.40
CA GLU A 462 -24.22 -18.30 17.80
C GLU A 462 -23.56 -19.69 17.81
N ALA A 463 -22.24 -19.74 17.72
CA ALA A 463 -21.45 -20.97 17.86
C ALA A 463 -21.20 -21.40 19.33
N GLY A 464 -21.77 -20.70 20.30
CA GLY A 464 -21.64 -21.03 21.73
C GLY A 464 -20.34 -20.55 22.40
N ASP A 465 -19.76 -19.45 21.89
CA ASP A 465 -18.53 -18.82 22.40
C ASP A 465 -17.34 -19.80 22.53
N PRO A 466 -16.95 -20.50 21.45
CA PRO A 466 -15.90 -21.50 21.51
C PRO A 466 -14.55 -20.86 21.80
N VAL A 467 -13.78 -21.50 22.68
CA VAL A 467 -12.40 -21.10 23.03
C VAL A 467 -11.37 -21.75 22.09
N ASP A 468 -11.75 -22.85 21.44
CA ASP A 468 -10.94 -23.60 20.47
C ASP A 468 -11.59 -23.53 19.08
N VAL A 469 -10.81 -23.17 18.07
CA VAL A 469 -11.26 -23.07 16.67
C VAL A 469 -11.77 -24.42 16.14
N SER A 470 -11.34 -25.54 16.72
CA SER A 470 -11.76 -26.90 16.33
C SER A 470 -13.24 -27.14 16.59
N ASN A 471 -13.83 -26.37 17.51
CA ASN A 471 -15.27 -26.41 17.81
C ASN A 471 -16.11 -25.54 16.87
N LEU A 472 -15.47 -24.70 16.04
CA LEU A 472 -16.16 -23.93 15.01
C LEU A 472 -16.42 -24.79 13.77
N SER A 473 -17.63 -24.67 13.23
CA SER A 473 -17.93 -25.24 11.92
C SER A 473 -17.07 -24.58 10.82
N GLU A 474 -16.76 -25.32 9.76
CA GLU A 474 -16.07 -24.74 8.59
C GLU A 474 -16.85 -23.58 7.96
N GLN A 475 -18.18 -23.62 8.02
CA GLN A 475 -19.02 -22.50 7.57
C GLN A 475 -18.74 -21.23 8.39
N THR A 476 -18.69 -21.34 9.71
CA THR A 476 -18.40 -20.20 10.59
C THR A 476 -16.99 -19.65 10.34
N LYS A 477 -15.99 -20.53 10.16
CA LYS A 477 -14.62 -20.11 9.82
C LYS A 477 -14.58 -19.33 8.51
N ASN A 478 -15.28 -19.81 7.48
CA ASN A 478 -15.37 -19.14 6.18
C ASN A 478 -16.12 -17.81 6.26
N GLN A 479 -17.14 -17.69 7.12
CA GLN A 479 -17.86 -16.42 7.33
C GLN A 479 -16.97 -15.39 8.04
N ILE A 480 -16.21 -15.79 9.06
CA ILE A 480 -15.24 -14.92 9.73
C ILE A 480 -14.21 -14.43 8.71
N GLU A 481 -13.66 -15.34 7.89
CA GLU A 481 -12.71 -14.99 6.84
C GLU A 481 -13.31 -14.01 5.82
N TYR A 482 -14.56 -14.24 5.40
CA TYR A 482 -15.27 -13.35 4.50
C TYR A 482 -15.42 -11.94 5.10
N ILE A 483 -15.87 -11.82 6.35
CA ILE A 483 -16.02 -10.54 7.04
C ILE A 483 -14.68 -9.81 7.12
N LEU A 484 -13.61 -10.52 7.52
CA LEU A 484 -12.28 -9.94 7.58
C LEU A 484 -11.83 -9.44 6.19
N ARG A 485 -12.08 -10.20 5.13
CA ARG A 485 -11.69 -9.82 3.77
C ARG A 485 -12.49 -8.63 3.21
N THR A 486 -13.79 -8.55 3.47
CA THR A 486 -14.68 -7.56 2.84
C THR A 486 -14.91 -6.28 3.64
N ARG A 487 -14.47 -6.22 4.90
CA ARG A 487 -14.75 -5.06 5.79
C ARG A 487 -14.32 -3.68 5.27
N LEU A 488 -13.44 -3.63 4.28
CA LEU A 488 -12.92 -2.40 3.70
C LEU A 488 -13.42 -2.08 2.29
N GLU A 489 -14.24 -2.94 1.70
CA GLU A 489 -14.56 -2.89 0.27
C GLU A 489 -15.12 -1.53 -0.17
N ASP A 490 -16.08 -0.99 0.59
CA ASP A 490 -16.70 0.31 0.30
C ASP A 490 -15.67 1.42 0.25
N VAL A 491 -14.74 1.43 1.20
CA VAL A 491 -13.85 2.57 1.31
C VAL A 491 -12.66 2.48 0.40
N MET A 492 -12.21 1.27 0.10
CA MET A 492 -11.26 1.04 -0.98
C MET A 492 -11.86 1.41 -2.34
N THR A 493 -13.16 1.21 -2.51
CA THR A 493 -13.89 1.68 -3.69
C THR A 493 -13.93 3.21 -3.77
N LYS A 494 -14.23 3.91 -2.67
CA LYS A 494 -14.18 5.39 -2.61
C LYS A 494 -12.77 5.93 -2.90
N LYS A 495 -11.74 5.33 -2.31
CA LYS A 495 -10.34 5.69 -2.59
C LYS A 495 -9.98 5.49 -4.05
N LYS A 496 -10.35 4.34 -4.64
CA LYS A 496 -10.15 4.08 -6.06
C LYS A 496 -10.81 5.14 -6.92
N GLN A 497 -12.08 5.45 -6.67
CA GLN A 497 -12.81 6.49 -7.42
C GLN A 497 -12.13 7.86 -7.30
N ARG A 498 -11.61 8.21 -6.11
CA ARG A 498 -10.86 9.45 -5.88
C ARG A 498 -9.54 9.46 -6.66
N GLU A 499 -8.75 8.38 -6.61
CA GLU A 499 -7.50 8.26 -7.37
C GLU A 499 -7.75 8.29 -8.89
N ASP A 500 -8.75 7.57 -9.38
CA ASP A 500 -9.14 7.59 -10.80
C ASP A 500 -9.55 9.00 -11.25
N ARG A 501 -10.29 9.73 -10.40
CA ARG A 501 -10.71 11.11 -10.70
C ARG A 501 -9.53 12.09 -10.73
N LEU A 502 -8.60 11.99 -9.77
CA LEU A 502 -7.58 13.01 -9.53
C LEU A 502 -6.24 12.71 -10.20
N LEU A 503 -5.81 11.44 -10.23
CA LEU A 503 -4.52 11.01 -10.77
C LEU A 503 -4.64 10.44 -12.17
N TRP A 504 -5.70 9.69 -12.45
CA TRP A 504 -5.84 8.89 -13.67
C TRP A 504 -7.11 9.21 -14.46
N PRO A 505 -7.39 10.49 -14.76
CA PRO A 505 -8.62 10.86 -15.43
C PRO A 505 -8.72 10.12 -16.77
N LYS A 506 -9.85 9.43 -16.98
CA LYS A 506 -10.17 8.83 -18.27
C LYS A 506 -10.52 9.98 -19.22
N ASN A 507 -9.78 10.12 -20.31
CA ASN A 507 -10.16 11.03 -21.39
C ASN A 507 -11.56 10.62 -21.87
N LYS A 508 -12.47 11.60 -21.96
CA LYS A 508 -13.86 11.37 -22.33
C LYS A 508 -14.01 10.92 -23.78
#